data_AF-A0A8T3XXA7-F1
#
_entry.id   AF-A0A8T3XXA7-F1
#
_cell.length_a   1.000
_cell.length_b   1.000
_cell.length_c   1.000
_cell.angle_alpha   90.00
_cell.angle_beta   90.00
_cell.angle_gamma   90.00
#
_symmetry.space_group_name_H-M   'P 1'
#
loop_
_entity.id
_entity.type
_entity.pdbx_description
1 polymer ?
#
loop_
_entity_poly.entity_id
_entity_poly.type
_entity_poly.pdbx_seq_one_letter_code
_entity_poly.pdbx_strand_id
1 'polypeptide(L)' 'MVDCPGCSNFTTEILVCDSCNALCCVRCIAKSSKQWVCNNCKSNVTKKPDNMFSMFG' A
#
# COMPACT_ATOMS: atom_id res chain seq x y z
N MET A 1 1.11 9.57 12.13
CA MET A 1 1.98 8.42 11.81
C MET A 1 1.27 7.19 12.34
N VAL A 2 1.09 6.17 11.51
CA VAL A 2 0.34 4.95 11.84
C VAL A 2 1.22 3.75 11.57
N ASP A 3 1.03 2.70 12.36
CA ASP A 3 1.76 1.44 12.20
C ASP A 3 1.16 0.65 11.05
N CYS A 4 1.98 0.24 10.09
CA CYS A 4 1.48 -0.51 8.97
C CYS A 4 1.33 -2.00 9.33
N PRO A 5 0.13 -2.58 9.24
CA PRO A 5 -0.09 -3.98 9.61
C PRO A 5 0.67 -4.96 8.72
N GLY A 6 0.99 -4.60 7.47
CA GLY A 6 1.76 -5.46 6.56
C GLY A 6 3.28 -5.41 6.75
N CYS A 7 3.84 -4.37 7.39
CA CYS A 7 5.30 -4.17 7.50
C CYS A 7 5.79 -3.83 8.92
N SER A 8 4.88 -3.65 9.89
CA SER A 8 5.12 -3.14 11.26
C SER A 8 6.05 -1.93 11.28
N ASN A 9 5.94 -1.11 10.23
CA ASN A 9 6.79 0.06 10.02
C ASN A 9 5.91 1.28 10.14
N PHE A 10 6.47 2.33 10.75
CA PHE A 10 5.81 3.62 10.82
C PHE A 10 5.64 4.19 9.41
N THR A 11 4.41 4.55 9.08
CA THR A 11 4.10 5.22 7.83
C THR A 11 3.08 6.32 8.06
N THR A 12 3.11 7.33 7.21
CA THR A 12 2.08 8.37 7.15
C THR A 12 0.93 7.96 6.24
N GLU A 13 1.13 6.96 5.39
CA GLU A 13 0.20 6.57 4.33
C GLU A 13 -0.05 5.06 4.38
N ILE A 14 -1.31 4.71 4.69
CA ILE A 14 -1.82 3.34 4.59
C ILE A 14 -2.65 3.25 3.32
N LEU A 15 -2.45 2.15 2.60
CA LEU A 15 -2.97 1.86 1.29
C LEU A 15 -3.68 0.51 1.35
N VAL A 16 -4.79 0.38 0.65
CA VAL A 16 -5.48 -0.90 0.51
C VAL A 16 -5.00 -1.56 -0.78
N CYS A 17 -4.53 -2.80 -0.71
CA CYS A 17 -4.24 -3.57 -1.91
C CYS A 17 -5.54 -4.06 -2.55
N ASP A 18 -5.86 -3.61 -3.76
CA ASP A 18 -7.06 -4.03 -4.52
C ASP A 18 -7.16 -5.56 -4.70
N SER A 19 -6.02 -6.25 -4.81
CA SER A 19 -6.00 -7.69 -5.07
C SER A 19 -6.31 -8.57 -3.87
N CYS A 20 -5.97 -8.12 -2.66
CA CYS A 20 -6.14 -8.91 -1.43
C CYS A 20 -6.91 -8.18 -0.33
N ASN A 21 -7.36 -6.95 -0.59
CA ASN A 21 -7.97 -6.02 0.36
C ASN A 21 -7.19 -5.82 1.68
N ALA A 22 -5.89 -6.12 1.68
CA ALA A 22 -5.04 -5.94 2.84
C ALA A 22 -4.58 -4.49 2.98
N LEU A 23 -4.55 -3.99 4.20
CA LEU A 23 -3.94 -2.70 4.55
C LEU A 23 -2.41 -2.82 4.51
N CYS A 24 -1.76 -1.95 3.75
CA CYS A 24 -0.35 -2.02 3.41
C CYS A 24 0.26 -0.60 3.33
N CYS A 25 1.55 -0.47 3.63
CA CYS A 25 2.31 0.76 3.50
C CYS A 25 2.81 0.96 2.06
N VAL A 26 3.24 2.17 1.69
CA VAL A 26 3.97 2.40 0.42
C VAL A 26 5.23 1.53 0.28
N ARG A 27 5.79 1.04 1.40
CA ARG A 27 6.91 0.08 1.39
C ARG A 27 6.45 -1.36 1.15
N CYS A 28 5.24 -1.71 1.58
CA CYS A 28 4.62 -3.00 1.24
C CYS A 28 4.25 -3.07 -0.23
N ILE A 29 3.93 -1.94 -0.85
CA ILE A 29 3.62 -1.87 -2.27
C ILE A 29 4.85 -1.35 -3.02
N ALA A 30 5.73 -2.27 -3.44
CA ALA A 30 6.96 -1.92 -4.14
C ALA A 30 6.70 -1.69 -5.63
N LYS A 31 7.29 -0.64 -6.20
CA LYS A 31 7.25 -0.39 -7.64
C LYS A 31 8.33 -1.23 -8.34
N SER A 32 7.93 -2.19 -9.16
CA SER A 32 8.83 -2.97 -10.00
C SER A 32 8.66 -2.54 -11.46
N SER A 33 9.66 -1.85 -12.00
CA SER A 33 9.66 -1.19 -13.32
C SER A 33 8.47 -0.26 -13.58
N LYS A 34 7.34 -0.81 -14.03
CA LYS A 34 6.11 -0.08 -14.40
C LYS A 34 4.87 -0.51 -13.62
N GLN A 35 4.97 -1.53 -12.78
CA GLN A 35 3.84 -2.07 -12.02
C GLN A 35 4.12 -1.97 -10.53
N TRP A 36 3.07 -1.74 -9.75
CA TRP A 36 3.15 -1.85 -8.31
C TRP A 36 2.91 -3.31 -7.94
N VAL A 37 3.63 -3.81 -6.94
CA VAL A 37 3.50 -5.19 -6.46
C VAL A 37 3.28 -5.14 -4.96
N CYS A 38 2.20 -5.76 -4.49
CA CYS A 38 1.95 -5.88 -3.06
C CYS A 38 2.79 -7.02 -2.50
N ASN A 39 3.64 -6.74 -1.52
CA ASN A 39 4.52 -7.73 -0.90
C ASN A 39 3.74 -8.76 -0.06
N ASN A 40 2.51 -8.44 0.35
CA ASN A 40 1.66 -9.33 1.14
C ASN A 40 1.06 -10.46 0.28
N CYS A 41 0.42 -10.14 -0.84
CA CYS A 41 -0.17 -11.15 -1.74
C CYS A 41 0.71 -11.49 -2.94
N LYS A 42 1.86 -10.81 -3.09
CA LYS A 42 2.76 -10.89 -4.25
C LYS A 42 2.09 -10.64 -5.60
N SER A 43 0.93 -9.99 -5.59
CA SER A 43 0.13 -9.74 -6.78
C SER A 43 0.40 -8.36 -7.35
N ASN A 44 0.29 -8.25 -8.67
CA ASN A 44 0.47 -7.00 -9.39
C ASN A 44 -0.72 -6.08 -9.13
N VAL A 45 -0.47 -4.95 -8.48
CA VAL A 45 -1.47 -3.90 -8.27
C VAL A 45 -1.40 -2.93 -9.45
N THR A 46 -2.51 -2.84 -10.19
CA THR A 46 -2.60 -2.09 -11.46
C THR A 46 -2.69 -0.58 -11.25
N LYS A 47 -3.20 -0.13 -10.10
CA LYS A 47 -3.34 1.28 -9.77
C LYS A 47 -2.27 1.68 -8.77
N LYS A 48 -1.69 2.88 -8.95
CA LYS A 48 -1.03 3.58 -7.85
C LYS A 48 -2.04 3.50 -6.70
N PRO A 49 -1.69 2.95 -5.54
CA PRO A 49 -2.64 2.85 -4.46
C PRO A 49 -3.12 4.27 -4.18
N ASP A 50 -4.40 4.51 -4.44
CA ASP A 50 -4.99 5.82 -4.23
C ASP A 50 -4.84 6.11 -2.74
N ASN A 51 -4.18 7.22 -2.42
CA ASN A 51 -4.00 7.65 -1.06
C ASN A 51 -5.40 7.85 -0.46
N MET A 52 -5.90 6.86 0.29
CA MET A 52 -7.20 6.97 0.97
C MET A 52 -7.19 8.03 2.09
N PHE A 53 -6.03 8.63 2.39
CA PHE A 53 -5.91 9.85 3.18
C PHE A 53 -5.79 11.10 2.28
N SER A 54 -6.85 11.38 1.52
CA SER A 54 -7.14 12.73 1.01
C SER A 54 -8.55 13.16 1.43
N MET A 55 -8.96 12.73 2.63
CA MET A 55 -10.06 13.35 3.36
C MET A 55 -9.47 14.08 4.57
N PHE A 56 -9.78 15.37 4.66
CA PHE A 56 -9.42 16.38 5.66
C PHE A 56 -8.20 17.28 5.38
N GLY A 57 -8.52 18.50 4.94
CA GLY A 57 -7.85 19.73 5.40
C GLY A 57 -7.10 20.51 4.34
#